data_AF-A0AA91QZR7-F1
#
_entry.id   AF-A0AA91QZR7-F1
#
_cell.length_a   1.000
_cell.length_b   1.000
_cell.length_c   1.000
_cell.angle_alpha   90.00
_cell.angle_beta   90.00
_cell.angle_gamma   90.00
#
_symmetry.space_group_name_H-M   'P 1'
#
loop_
_entity.id
_entity.type
_entity.pdbx_description
1 polymer ?
#
loop_
_entity_poly.entity_id
_entity_poly.type
_entity_poly.pdbx_seq_one_letter_code
_entity_poly.pdbx_strand_id
1 'polypeptide(L)'
;AVPLATIKRALLALRAEGRLDRLKLLDLTNCTFDGHMYNVRRVMEECLAIKPDLIFLWDEAWSGFARFSPFLRPRTAMGAAGDIEEWLRDPASVSAFEKQRAELGKDPSDEALLAARLIPDPRLVRLRVYQTNSTHKSMSAIRQGSMLLVKDVDFHNVEAQFHEAVFTHASTSPNQQLIASLD
;
A
#
# COMPACT_ATOMS: atom_id res chain seq x y z
N ALA A 1 9.86 6.02 -11.38
CA ALA A 1 9.06 5.00 -10.68
C ALA A 1 9.69 3.63 -10.92
N VAL A 2 9.74 2.77 -9.90
CA VAL A 2 10.28 1.40 -10.00
C VAL A 2 9.27 0.52 -10.73
N PRO A 3 9.65 -0.23 -11.78
CA PRO A 3 8.71 -1.13 -12.46
C PRO A 3 8.19 -2.24 -11.54
N LEU A 4 6.91 -2.59 -11.64
CA LEU A 4 6.30 -3.68 -10.86
C LEU A 4 7.00 -5.03 -11.07
N ALA A 5 7.49 -5.30 -12.29
CA ALA A 5 8.27 -6.50 -12.57
C ALA A 5 9.56 -6.59 -11.73
N THR A 6 10.19 -5.44 -11.42
CA THR A 6 11.37 -5.39 -10.55
C THR A 6 11.00 -5.73 -9.11
N ILE A 7 9.87 -5.19 -8.61
CA ILE A 7 9.37 -5.49 -7.27
C ILE A 7 9.03 -6.98 -7.15
N LYS A 8 8.26 -7.54 -8.10
CA LYS A 8 7.92 -8.97 -8.11
C LYS A 8 9.16 -9.84 -8.16
N ARG A 9 10.16 -9.50 -8.99
CA ARG A 9 11.43 -10.25 -9.05
C ARG A 9 12.15 -10.29 -7.71
N ALA A 10 12.18 -9.17 -6.97
CA ALA A 10 12.75 -9.13 -5.64
C ALA A 10 11.97 -10.01 -4.64
N LEU A 11 10.63 -9.99 -4.69
CA LEU A 11 9.79 -10.85 -3.85
C LEU A 11 10.01 -12.34 -4.16
N LEU A 12 10.07 -12.71 -5.44
CA LEU A 12 10.29 -14.08 -5.88
C LEU A 12 11.70 -14.57 -5.53
N ALA A 13 12.72 -13.72 -5.66
CA ALA A 13 14.08 -14.04 -5.22
C ALA A 13 14.14 -14.30 -3.71
N LEU A 14 13.51 -13.45 -2.88
CA LEU A 14 13.41 -13.69 -1.44
C LEU A 14 12.66 -14.98 -1.11
N ARG A 15 11.63 -15.33 -1.89
CA ARG A 15 10.91 -16.60 -1.75
C ARG A 15 11.79 -17.80 -2.07
N ALA A 16 12.54 -17.75 -3.18
CA ALA A 16 13.48 -18.79 -3.57
C ALA A 16 14.59 -19.00 -2.53
N GLU A 17 15.03 -17.93 -1.88
CA GLU A 17 16.00 -17.97 -0.78
C GLU A 17 15.40 -18.42 0.57
N GLY A 18 14.09 -18.64 0.66
CA GLY A 18 13.43 -18.96 1.94
C GLY A 18 13.43 -17.80 2.95
N ARG A 19 13.51 -16.56 2.47
CA ARG A 19 13.65 -15.33 3.28
C ARG A 19 12.47 -14.36 3.13
N LEU A 20 11.40 -14.78 2.46
CA LEU A 20 10.22 -13.94 2.22
C LEU A 20 9.53 -13.50 3.52
N ASP A 21 9.63 -14.32 4.57
CA ASP A 21 9.15 -14.02 5.93
C ASP A 21 9.88 -12.82 6.56
N ARG A 22 11.15 -12.58 6.18
CA ARG A 22 11.96 -11.46 6.68
C ARG A 22 11.57 -10.12 6.07
N LEU A 23 10.98 -10.12 4.87
CA LEU A 23 10.39 -8.91 4.31
C LEU A 23 9.13 -8.56 5.09
N LYS A 24 9.05 -7.33 5.60
CA LYS A 24 7.87 -6.85 6.36
C LYS A 24 7.13 -5.73 5.66
N LEU A 25 7.87 -4.78 5.11
CA LEU A 25 7.34 -3.53 4.56
C LEU A 25 7.88 -3.29 3.15
N LEU A 26 7.01 -2.83 2.27
CA LEU A 26 7.36 -2.20 1.00
C LEU A 26 7.03 -0.71 1.08
N ASP A 27 8.07 0.12 1.00
CA ASP A 27 7.95 1.59 0.99
C ASP A 27 8.14 2.11 -0.45
N LEU A 28 7.17 2.89 -0.93
CA LEU A 28 7.14 3.42 -2.29
C LEU A 28 6.63 4.87 -2.33
N THR A 29 7.34 5.73 -3.05
CA THR A 29 6.89 7.10 -3.35
C THR A 29 5.83 7.11 -4.46
N ASN A 30 4.64 7.66 -4.19
CA ASN A 30 3.55 7.80 -5.15
C ASN A 30 2.80 9.14 -4.99
N CYS A 31 2.78 10.05 -5.95
CA CYS A 31 3.51 10.03 -7.20
C CYS A 31 5.01 10.38 -7.02
N THR A 32 5.80 10.13 -8.07
CA THR A 32 7.15 10.70 -8.14
C THR A 32 7.10 12.23 -8.20
N PHE A 33 8.24 12.89 -8.02
CA PHE A 33 8.36 14.35 -8.15
C PHE A 33 7.79 14.87 -9.47
N ASP A 34 8.11 14.21 -10.60
CA ASP A 34 7.61 14.57 -11.93
C ASP A 34 6.15 14.15 -12.22
N GLY A 35 5.41 13.65 -11.22
CA GLY A 35 4.00 13.30 -11.35
C GLY A 35 3.70 11.91 -11.90
N HIS A 36 4.67 10.99 -11.93
CA HIS A 36 4.40 9.61 -12.36
C HIS A 36 3.67 8.87 -11.24
N MET A 37 2.40 8.53 -11.48
CA MET A 37 1.55 7.81 -10.53
C MET A 37 1.55 6.31 -10.82
N TYR A 38 1.61 5.52 -9.75
CA TYR A 38 1.45 4.07 -9.85
C TYR A 38 -0.01 3.70 -10.12
N ASN A 39 -0.19 2.53 -10.73
CA ASN A 39 -1.42 1.78 -10.51
C ASN A 39 -1.33 1.09 -9.14
N VAL A 40 -1.64 1.83 -8.07
CA VAL A 40 -1.45 1.41 -6.68
C VAL A 40 -2.18 0.12 -6.36
N ARG A 41 -3.44 -0.02 -6.80
CA ARG A 41 -4.22 -1.26 -6.66
C ARG A 41 -3.48 -2.46 -7.25
N ARG A 42 -3.03 -2.35 -8.51
CA ARG A 42 -2.30 -3.43 -9.19
C ARG A 42 -0.99 -3.78 -8.47
N VAL A 43 -0.23 -2.79 -8.01
CA VAL A 43 1.01 -3.03 -7.27
C VAL A 43 0.71 -3.83 -5.99
N MET A 44 -0.28 -3.40 -5.21
CA MET A 44 -0.65 -4.10 -3.97
C MET A 44 -1.18 -5.51 -4.24
N GLU A 45 -2.12 -5.68 -5.17
CA GLU A 45 -2.67 -6.99 -5.55
C GLU A 45 -1.57 -7.98 -5.95
N GLU A 46 -0.67 -7.59 -6.85
CA GLU A 46 0.37 -8.49 -7.36
C GLU A 46 1.46 -8.80 -6.32
N CYS A 47 1.76 -7.86 -5.41
CA CYS A 47 2.67 -8.13 -4.30
C CYS A 47 2.03 -9.03 -3.24
N LEU A 48 0.76 -8.80 -2.91
CA LEU A 48 -0.01 -9.63 -1.97
C LEU A 48 -0.20 -11.06 -2.49
N ALA A 49 -0.23 -11.26 -3.81
CA ALA A 49 -0.29 -12.59 -4.41
C ALA A 49 0.99 -13.41 -4.15
N ILE A 50 2.13 -12.75 -3.92
CA ILE A 50 3.40 -13.40 -3.59
C ILE A 50 3.60 -13.45 -2.08
N LYS A 51 3.25 -12.38 -1.36
CA LYS A 51 3.37 -12.25 0.09
C LYS A 51 2.07 -11.67 0.69
N PRO A 52 1.14 -12.53 1.15
CA PRO A 52 -0.21 -12.11 1.59
C PRO A 52 -0.25 -11.19 2.81
N ASP A 53 0.82 -11.12 3.60
CA ASP A 53 0.96 -10.32 4.82
C ASP A 53 1.87 -9.10 4.64
N LEU A 54 2.22 -8.72 3.40
CA LEU A 54 3.09 -7.57 3.13
C LEU A 54 2.43 -6.26 3.56
N ILE A 55 3.16 -5.47 4.34
CA ILE A 55 2.77 -4.11 4.72
C ILE A 55 3.21 -3.15 3.60
N PHE A 56 2.35 -2.19 3.25
CA PHE A 56 2.67 -1.13 2.32
C PHE A 56 2.77 0.21 3.04
N LEU A 57 3.85 0.96 2.81
CA LEU A 57 3.94 2.38 3.10
C LEU A 57 4.00 3.13 1.77
N TRP A 58 3.02 3.99 1.54
CA TRP A 58 3.00 4.86 0.37
C TRP A 58 3.32 6.29 0.80
N ASP A 59 4.47 6.79 0.35
CA ASP A 59 4.81 8.21 0.48
C ASP A 59 4.07 8.99 -0.62
N GLU A 60 2.95 9.62 -0.24
CA GLU A 60 2.11 10.42 -1.12
C GLU A 60 2.22 11.92 -0.89
N ALA A 61 3.40 12.38 -0.46
CA ALA A 61 3.64 13.80 -0.15
C ALA A 61 3.34 14.76 -1.31
N TRP A 62 3.50 14.33 -2.57
CA TRP A 62 3.29 15.17 -3.77
C TRP A 62 1.85 15.20 -4.28
N SER A 63 0.98 14.30 -3.81
CA SER A 63 -0.34 14.08 -4.39
C SER A 63 -1.47 13.95 -3.37
N GLY A 64 -1.39 14.66 -2.24
CA GLY A 64 -2.42 14.61 -1.19
C GLY A 64 -3.83 14.95 -1.69
N PHE A 65 -3.94 15.82 -2.70
CA PHE A 65 -5.22 16.18 -3.34
C PHE A 65 -5.87 15.02 -4.13
N ALA A 66 -5.12 13.97 -4.48
CA ALA A 66 -5.59 12.92 -5.40
C ALA A 66 -6.84 12.19 -4.87
N ARG A 67 -7.00 12.10 -3.54
CA ARG A 67 -8.18 11.50 -2.90
C ARG A 67 -9.50 12.14 -3.33
N PHE A 68 -9.51 13.44 -3.61
CA PHE A 68 -10.73 14.20 -3.87
C PHE A 68 -11.19 14.10 -5.33
N SER A 69 -10.36 13.61 -6.24
CA SER A 69 -10.73 13.38 -7.63
C SER A 69 -11.21 11.95 -7.85
N PRO A 70 -12.39 11.71 -8.46
CA PRO A 70 -12.84 10.36 -8.82
C PRO A 70 -11.86 9.63 -9.75
N PHE A 71 -11.11 10.38 -10.57
CA PHE A 71 -10.14 9.81 -11.50
C PHE A 71 -8.82 9.42 -10.80
N LEU A 72 -8.36 10.21 -9.83
CA LEU A 72 -7.08 10.00 -9.15
C LEU A 72 -7.21 9.19 -7.85
N ARG A 73 -8.40 9.15 -7.23
CA ARG A 73 -8.64 8.42 -5.99
C ARG A 73 -8.20 6.95 -6.07
N PRO A 74 -8.51 6.18 -7.14
CA PRO A 74 -8.03 4.81 -7.27
C PRO A 74 -6.50 4.68 -7.41
N ARG A 75 -5.79 5.80 -7.63
CA ARG A 75 -4.31 5.89 -7.69
C ARG A 75 -3.70 6.25 -6.34
N THR A 76 -4.50 6.46 -5.29
CA THR A 76 -4.00 6.68 -3.92
C THR A 76 -3.95 5.36 -3.15
N ALA A 77 -3.07 5.26 -2.17
CA ALA A 77 -2.99 4.14 -1.25
C ALA A 77 -4.34 3.85 -0.57
N MET A 78 -4.95 4.87 0.05
CA MET A 78 -6.24 4.69 0.74
C MET A 78 -7.41 4.43 -0.21
N GLY A 79 -7.37 4.91 -1.46
CA GLY A 79 -8.38 4.58 -2.47
C GLY A 79 -8.27 3.13 -2.92
N ALA A 80 -7.08 2.71 -3.32
CA ALA A 80 -6.81 1.34 -3.73
C ALA A 80 -7.03 0.33 -2.60
N ALA A 81 -6.68 0.66 -1.35
CA ALA A 81 -6.96 -0.19 -0.20
C ALA A 81 -8.46 -0.36 0.04
N GLY A 82 -9.26 0.69 -0.17
CA GLY A 82 -10.73 0.60 -0.13
C GLY A 82 -11.26 -0.35 -1.20
N ASP A 83 -10.80 -0.19 -2.45
CA ASP A 83 -11.21 -1.03 -3.58
C ASP A 83 -10.82 -2.51 -3.38
N ILE A 84 -9.63 -2.77 -2.82
CA ILE A 84 -9.19 -4.15 -2.51
C ILE A 84 -10.04 -4.71 -1.39
N GLU A 85 -10.30 -3.95 -0.31
CA GLU A 85 -11.13 -4.43 0.80
C GLU A 85 -12.54 -4.79 0.34
N GLU A 86 -13.15 -3.99 -0.53
CA GLU A 86 -14.44 -4.30 -1.13
C GLU A 86 -14.37 -5.58 -1.98
N TRP A 87 -13.34 -5.71 -2.83
CA TRP A 87 -13.12 -6.90 -3.64
C TRP A 87 -12.92 -8.17 -2.81
N LEU A 88 -12.18 -8.10 -1.69
CA LEU A 88 -11.98 -9.23 -0.78
C LEU A 88 -13.28 -9.75 -0.15
N ARG A 89 -14.30 -8.89 0.00
CA ARG A 89 -15.62 -9.26 0.54
C ARG A 89 -16.55 -9.85 -0.51
N ASP A 90 -16.27 -9.65 -1.79
CA ASP A 90 -17.07 -10.19 -2.88
C ASP A 90 -16.78 -11.70 -3.05
N PRO A 91 -17.79 -12.60 -2.96
CA PRO A 91 -17.60 -14.03 -3.23
C PRO A 91 -17.00 -14.34 -4.60
N ALA A 92 -17.21 -13.46 -5.59
CA ALA A 92 -16.63 -13.61 -6.92
C ALA A 92 -15.08 -13.49 -6.92
N SER A 93 -14.48 -12.87 -5.90
CA SER A 93 -13.01 -12.80 -5.76
C SER A 93 -12.37 -14.18 -5.62
N VAL A 94 -13.01 -15.09 -4.88
CA VAL A 94 -12.55 -16.48 -4.72
C VAL A 94 -12.63 -17.20 -6.06
N SER A 95 -13.75 -17.08 -6.78
CA SER A 95 -13.89 -17.68 -8.11
C SER A 95 -12.86 -17.14 -9.12
N ALA A 96 -12.55 -15.84 -9.07
CA ALA A 96 -11.52 -15.23 -9.91
C ALA A 96 -10.13 -15.80 -9.59
N PHE A 97 -9.79 -15.94 -8.30
CA PHE A 97 -8.52 -16.53 -7.86
C PHE A 97 -8.38 -17.99 -8.29
N GLU A 98 -9.40 -18.82 -8.07
CA GLU A 98 -9.39 -20.23 -8.47
C GLU A 98 -9.25 -20.39 -10.00
N LYS A 99 -9.91 -19.52 -10.78
CA LYS A 99 -9.74 -19.47 -12.23
C LYS A 99 -8.29 -19.17 -12.62
N GLN A 100 -7.68 -18.13 -12.02
CA GLN A 100 -6.28 -17.81 -12.29
C GLN A 100 -5.33 -18.94 -11.86
N ARG A 101 -5.61 -19.61 -10.74
CA ARG A 101 -4.82 -20.77 -10.29
C ARG A 101 -4.92 -21.94 -11.27
N ALA A 102 -6.10 -22.20 -11.83
CA ALA A 102 -6.27 -23.22 -12.86
C ALA A 102 -5.47 -22.88 -14.14
N GLU A 103 -5.47 -21.61 -14.56
CA GLU A 103 -4.73 -21.14 -15.74
C GLU A 103 -3.20 -21.17 -15.55
N LEU A 104 -2.71 -20.79 -14.35
CA LEU A 104 -1.28 -20.79 -14.03
C LEU A 104 -0.72 -22.18 -13.69
N GLY A 105 -1.59 -23.14 -13.36
CA GLY A 105 -1.19 -24.46 -12.87
C GLY A 105 -0.74 -24.46 -11.41
N LYS A 106 -0.51 -25.66 -10.86
CA LYS A 106 -0.20 -25.84 -9.42
C LYS A 106 1.08 -25.12 -8.99
N ASP A 107 2.14 -25.25 -9.78
CA ASP A 107 3.47 -24.70 -9.48
C ASP A 107 4.00 -23.90 -10.67
N PRO A 108 3.53 -22.65 -10.87
CA PRO A 108 3.98 -21.82 -11.98
C PRO A 108 5.42 -21.39 -11.79
N SER A 109 6.19 -21.35 -12.88
CA SER A 109 7.57 -20.84 -12.84
C SER A 109 7.61 -19.35 -12.48
N ASP A 110 8.76 -18.88 -11.98
CA ASP A 110 8.94 -17.46 -11.68
C ASP A 110 8.76 -16.57 -12.92
N GLU A 111 9.15 -17.04 -14.12
CA GLU A 111 8.89 -16.34 -15.38
C GLU A 111 7.39 -16.19 -15.66
N ALA A 112 6.62 -17.26 -15.46
CA ALA A 112 5.17 -17.23 -15.61
C ALA A 112 4.52 -16.27 -14.61
N LEU A 113 4.96 -16.30 -13.35
CA LEU A 113 4.51 -15.39 -12.31
C LEU A 113 4.86 -13.94 -12.62
N LEU A 114 6.07 -13.66 -13.14
CA LEU A 114 6.50 -12.32 -13.53
C LEU A 114 5.67 -11.75 -14.69
N ALA A 115 5.36 -12.58 -15.69
CA ALA A 115 4.60 -12.18 -16.88
C ALA A 115 3.11 -11.97 -16.61
N ALA A 116 2.51 -12.74 -15.68
CA ALA A 116 1.09 -12.67 -15.38
C ALA A 116 0.72 -11.44 -14.52
N ARG A 117 -0.50 -10.91 -14.70
CA ARG A 117 -1.14 -10.03 -13.71
C ARG A 117 -1.71 -10.89 -12.60
N LEU A 118 -1.02 -10.95 -11.47
CA LEU A 118 -1.44 -11.76 -10.33
C LEU A 118 -2.60 -11.11 -9.57
N ILE A 119 -3.49 -11.94 -9.04
CA ILE A 119 -4.47 -11.54 -8.02
C ILE A 119 -4.18 -12.34 -6.75
N PRO A 120 -4.31 -11.71 -5.57
CA PRO A 120 -4.01 -12.40 -4.32
C PRO A 120 -5.11 -13.39 -3.96
N ASP A 121 -4.77 -14.40 -3.15
CA ASP A 121 -5.79 -15.27 -2.56
C ASP A 121 -6.61 -14.48 -1.53
N PRO A 122 -7.90 -14.19 -1.80
CA PRO A 122 -8.70 -13.34 -0.91
C PRO A 122 -8.85 -13.92 0.50
N ARG A 123 -8.63 -15.23 0.68
CA ARG A 123 -8.72 -15.91 1.97
C ARG A 123 -7.48 -15.70 2.85
N LEU A 124 -6.35 -15.30 2.26
CA LEU A 124 -5.06 -15.20 2.94
C LEU A 124 -4.58 -13.75 3.12
N VAL A 125 -5.14 -12.80 2.38
CA VAL A 125 -4.69 -11.39 2.44
C VAL A 125 -4.88 -10.81 3.84
N ARG A 126 -3.80 -10.23 4.37
CA ARG A 126 -3.85 -9.28 5.48
C ARG A 126 -3.56 -7.89 4.91
N LEU A 127 -4.62 -7.09 4.71
CA LEU A 127 -4.48 -5.79 4.07
C LEU A 127 -3.95 -4.76 5.08
N ARG A 128 -2.69 -4.35 4.90
CA ARG A 128 -1.97 -3.45 5.82
C ARG A 128 -1.30 -2.32 5.05
N VAL A 129 -1.93 -1.16 5.03
CA VAL A 129 -1.56 -0.02 4.18
C VAL A 129 -1.46 1.25 5.01
N TYR A 130 -0.34 1.93 4.86
CA TYR A 130 -0.03 3.22 5.49
C TYR A 130 0.23 4.24 4.39
N GLN A 131 -0.16 5.48 4.63
CA GLN A 131 0.05 6.57 3.68
C GLN A 131 0.52 7.82 4.41
N THR A 132 1.57 8.47 3.91
CA THR A 132 2.01 9.79 4.40
C THR A 132 1.67 10.87 3.39
N ASN A 133 1.14 11.99 3.89
CA ASN A 133 0.90 13.20 3.10
C ASN A 133 1.69 14.37 3.70
N SER A 134 2.28 15.19 2.86
CA SER A 134 2.69 16.55 3.22
C SER A 134 1.55 17.49 2.84
N THR A 135 0.60 17.71 3.74
CA THR A 135 -0.59 18.56 3.48
C THR A 135 -0.17 19.94 2.99
N HIS A 136 0.87 20.53 3.59
CA HIS A 136 1.38 21.84 3.20
C HIS A 136 2.02 21.93 1.81
N LYS A 137 2.28 20.81 1.11
CA LYS A 137 2.86 20.82 -0.24
C LYS A 137 1.79 20.91 -1.33
N SER A 138 0.71 20.16 -1.15
CA SER A 138 -0.24 19.84 -2.22
C SER A 138 -1.70 20.10 -1.81
N MET A 139 -1.92 20.62 -0.61
CA MET A 139 -3.20 21.05 -0.05
C MET A 139 -3.01 22.34 0.77
N SER A 140 -4.10 22.88 1.33
CA SER A 140 -4.07 24.10 2.14
C SER A 140 -3.76 23.80 3.61
N ALA A 141 -2.49 23.94 4.01
CA ALA A 141 -2.06 23.88 5.41
C ALA A 141 -0.78 24.69 5.63
N ILE A 142 -0.48 25.06 6.88
CA ILE A 142 0.77 25.73 7.24
C ILE A 142 1.96 24.78 7.01
N ARG A 143 3.13 25.31 6.64
CA ARG A 143 4.38 24.54 6.50
C ARG A 143 4.60 23.64 7.72
N GLN A 144 5.14 22.44 7.47
CA GLN A 144 5.24 21.31 8.42
C GLN A 144 3.96 20.51 8.63
N GLY A 145 2.81 20.95 8.11
CA GLY A 145 1.56 20.21 8.21
C GLY A 145 1.60 18.91 7.39
N SER A 146 1.42 17.76 8.04
CA SER A 146 1.42 16.43 7.43
C SER A 146 0.37 15.54 8.10
N MET A 147 0.00 14.46 7.40
CA MET A 147 -0.95 13.46 7.90
C MET A 147 -0.42 12.06 7.61
N LEU A 148 -0.69 11.15 8.54
CA LEU A 148 -0.45 9.72 8.40
C LEU A 148 -1.80 9.02 8.42
N LEU A 149 -2.13 8.31 7.34
CA LEU A 149 -3.38 7.58 7.20
C LEU A 149 -3.10 6.08 7.34
N VAL A 150 -3.96 5.40 8.10
CA VAL A 150 -3.78 3.99 8.44
C VAL A 150 -5.00 3.18 7.98
N LYS A 151 -4.74 2.14 7.19
CA LYS A 151 -5.68 1.08 6.84
C LYS A 151 -4.99 -0.26 7.07
N ASP A 152 -4.97 -0.69 8.32
CA ASP A 152 -4.32 -1.94 8.74
C ASP A 152 -5.31 -2.81 9.52
N VAL A 153 -5.64 -3.99 8.97
CA VAL A 153 -6.55 -4.96 9.62
C VAL A 153 -6.04 -5.44 11.00
N ASP A 154 -4.73 -5.30 11.24
CA ASP A 154 -4.05 -5.70 12.47
C ASP A 154 -3.65 -4.51 13.34
N PHE A 155 -4.16 -3.30 13.06
CA PHE A 155 -3.71 -2.07 13.74
C PHE A 155 -3.83 -2.16 15.27
N HIS A 156 -4.89 -2.77 15.78
CA HIS A 156 -5.12 -2.98 17.21
C HIS A 156 -3.98 -3.71 17.94
N ASN A 157 -3.16 -4.51 17.23
CA ASN A 157 -2.02 -5.21 17.82
C ASN A 157 -0.75 -4.34 17.90
N VAL A 158 -0.71 -3.23 17.16
CA VAL A 158 0.46 -2.36 16.99
C VAL A 158 0.19 -0.90 17.35
N GLU A 159 -1.04 -0.55 17.72
CA GLU A 159 -1.47 0.82 17.96
C GLU A 159 -0.64 1.52 19.04
N ALA A 160 -0.34 0.84 20.14
CA ALA A 160 0.48 1.40 21.21
C ALA A 160 1.90 1.73 20.73
N GLN A 161 2.57 0.79 20.06
CA GLN A 161 3.91 0.97 19.50
C GLN A 161 3.91 2.05 18.41
N PHE A 162 2.84 2.14 17.62
CA PHE A 162 2.66 3.16 16.61
C PHE A 162 2.54 4.55 17.24
N HIS A 163 1.71 4.71 18.27
CA HIS A 163 1.61 5.97 19.01
C HIS A 163 2.94 6.37 19.67
N GLU A 164 3.66 5.42 20.28
CA GLU A 164 5.00 5.68 20.84
C GLU A 164 5.97 6.18 19.76
N ALA A 165 5.98 5.55 18.57
CA ALA A 165 6.81 6.00 17.46
C ALA A 165 6.43 7.42 17.00
N VAL A 166 5.15 7.73 16.90
CA VAL A 166 4.68 9.10 16.55
C VAL A 166 5.10 10.10 17.62
N PHE A 167 4.90 9.80 18.90
CA PHE A 167 5.23 10.70 20.00
C PHE A 167 6.72 10.88 20.23
N THR A 168 7.55 9.90 19.86
CA THR A 168 9.02 10.04 19.87
C THR A 168 9.48 11.15 18.92
N HIS A 169 8.73 11.41 17.85
CA HIS A 169 9.05 12.43 16.85
C HIS A 169 8.20 13.70 16.94
N ALA A 170 7.18 13.72 17.80
CA ALA A 170 6.32 14.87 18.01
C ALA A 170 6.83 15.73 19.19
N SER A 171 6.67 17.05 19.07
CA SER A 171 6.91 17.96 20.19
C SER A 171 5.86 17.74 21.29
N THR A 172 6.28 17.77 22.56
CA THR A 172 5.36 17.81 23.71
C THR A 172 4.59 19.14 23.82
N SER A 173 4.98 20.15 23.04
CA SER A 173 4.32 21.45 22.93
C SER A 173 4.05 21.75 21.44
N PRO A 174 3.01 21.16 20.83
CA PRO A 174 2.72 21.35 19.42
C PRO A 174 2.15 22.75 19.13
N ASN A 175 2.40 23.26 17.93
CA ASN A 175 1.84 24.53 17.48
C ASN A 175 0.35 24.36 17.16
N GLN A 176 -0.51 25.03 17.94
CA GLN A 176 -1.96 24.93 17.78
C GLN A 176 -2.49 25.52 16.47
N GLN A 177 -1.85 26.55 15.91
CA GLN A 177 -2.23 27.10 14.61
C GLN A 177 -1.90 26.11 13.48
N LEU A 178 -0.80 25.37 13.63
CA LEU A 178 -0.44 24.30 12.69
C LEU A 178 -1.48 23.17 12.73
N ILE A 179 -1.85 22.72 13.92
CA ILE A 179 -2.92 21.71 14.11
C ILE A 179 -4.23 22.21 13.51
N ALA A 180 -4.64 23.45 13.81
CA ALA A 180 -5.86 24.04 13.28
C ALA A 180 -5.85 24.19 11.74
N SER A 181 -4.68 24.23 11.10
CA SER A 181 -4.58 24.24 9.63
C SER A 181 -4.71 22.86 8.99
N LEU A 182 -4.72 21.78 9.79
CA LEU A 182 -4.89 20.40 9.36
C LEU A 182 -6.31 19.86 9.64
N ASP A 183 -7.06 20.51 10.51
CA ASP A 183 -8.47 20.21 10.85
C ASP A 183 -9.42 20.70 9.74
#